data_AF-A0A1H1V8K0-F1
#
_entry.id   AF-A0A1H1V8K0-F1
#
_cell.length_a   1.000
_cell.length_b   1.000
_cell.length_c   1.000
_cell.angle_alpha   90.00
_cell.angle_beta   90.00
_cell.angle_gamma   90.00
#
_symmetry.space_group_name_H-M   'P 1'
#
loop_
_entity.id
_entity.type
_entity.pdbx_description
1 polymer ?
#
loop_
_entity_poly.entity_id
_entity_poly.type
_entity_poly.pdbx_seq_one_letter_code
_entity_poly.pdbx_strand_id
1 'polypeptide(L)'
;MDFAAWTRTLFDRGLRVVPPSHPVPVRLWALPPVGGLLHFRCHGTTVDLERYAEDDVLFADPAGHCDCGCGQHLPAPQAPPRVVLRAGAVAVDGARYDGAAEHGWRGYEAGLLSVDAAAGLFERLLAELAPGAGTSAGSPAAWTSAPVRAGGHRPLTVGHPV
;
A
#
# COMPACT_ATOMS: atom_id res chain seq x y z
N MET A 1 3.75 -8.91 -17.81
CA MET A 1 3.02 -9.82 -16.90
C MET A 1 1.74 -9.12 -16.42
N ASP A 2 0.63 -9.82 -16.17
CA ASP A 2 -0.55 -9.24 -15.50
C ASP A 2 -0.50 -9.42 -13.98
N PHE A 3 -1.42 -8.80 -13.23
CA PHE A 3 -1.40 -8.83 -11.77
C PHE A 3 -1.61 -10.23 -11.20
N ALA A 4 -2.48 -11.05 -11.80
CA ALA A 4 -2.75 -12.39 -11.33
C ALA A 4 -1.53 -13.32 -11.55
N ALA A 5 -0.83 -13.18 -12.68
CA ALA A 5 0.40 -13.89 -12.95
C ALA A 5 1.52 -13.48 -11.97
N TRP A 6 1.60 -12.18 -11.62
CA TRP A 6 2.56 -11.72 -10.63
C TRP A 6 2.25 -12.25 -9.23
N THR A 7 1.01 -12.18 -8.77
CA THR A 7 0.62 -12.71 -7.45
C THR A 7 0.85 -14.23 -7.36
N ARG A 8 0.64 -14.97 -8.45
CA ARG A 8 0.99 -16.39 -8.52
C ARG A 8 2.49 -16.62 -8.38
N THR A 9 3.31 -15.84 -9.06
CA THR A 9 4.79 -15.93 -8.96
C THR A 9 5.25 -15.66 -7.52
N LEU A 10 4.63 -14.68 -6.83
CA LEU A 10 4.91 -14.40 -5.42
C LEU A 10 4.48 -15.55 -4.51
N PHE A 11 3.30 -16.14 -4.77
CA PHE A 11 2.82 -17.32 -4.05
C PHE A 11 3.76 -18.52 -4.20
N ASP A 12 4.23 -18.80 -5.41
CA ASP A 12 5.19 -19.88 -5.69
C ASP A 12 6.54 -19.67 -4.95
N ARG A 13 6.84 -18.43 -4.55
CA ARG A 13 8.00 -18.05 -3.72
C ARG A 13 7.71 -17.99 -2.21
N GLY A 14 6.51 -18.34 -1.80
CA GLY A 14 6.08 -18.35 -0.40
C GLY A 14 5.54 -17.01 0.12
N LEU A 15 5.35 -16.00 -0.73
CA LEU A 15 4.69 -14.75 -0.34
C LEU A 15 3.19 -14.83 -0.61
N ARG A 16 2.37 -14.72 0.44
CA ARG A 16 0.92 -14.69 0.31
C ARG A 16 0.43 -13.27 0.07
N VAL A 17 -0.05 -12.98 -1.13
CA VAL A 17 -0.70 -11.71 -1.46
C VAL A 17 -2.10 -11.65 -0.84
N VAL A 18 -2.43 -10.53 -0.19
CA VAL A 18 -3.67 -10.36 0.57
C VAL A 18 -4.41 -9.07 0.17
N PRO A 19 -5.73 -8.99 0.37
CA PRO A 19 -6.45 -7.72 0.28
C PRO A 19 -5.90 -6.70 1.31
N PRO A 20 -5.82 -5.40 0.96
CA PRO A 20 -6.45 -4.74 -0.19
C PRO A 20 -5.51 -4.49 -1.40
N SER A 21 -4.72 -5.49 -1.82
CA SER A 21 -3.89 -5.41 -3.04
C SER A 21 -4.70 -5.09 -4.31
N HIS A 22 -4.16 -4.24 -5.21
CA HIS A 22 -4.81 -3.84 -6.46
C HIS A 22 -3.80 -3.43 -7.56
N PRO A 23 -4.14 -3.60 -8.85
CA PRO A 23 -3.20 -3.39 -9.95
C PRO A 23 -3.06 -1.94 -10.42
N VAL A 24 -4.01 -1.04 -10.16
CA VAL A 24 -3.99 0.34 -10.65
C VAL A 24 -4.54 1.32 -9.60
N PRO A 25 -3.72 2.27 -9.09
CA PRO A 25 -2.25 2.23 -9.16
C PRO A 25 -1.72 0.94 -8.52
N VAL A 26 -0.51 0.49 -8.80
CA VAL A 26 -0.05 -0.78 -8.20
C VAL A 26 0.10 -0.61 -6.67
N ARG A 27 -0.61 -1.45 -5.92
CA ARG A 27 -0.48 -1.62 -4.47
C ARG A 27 -0.51 -3.10 -4.14
N LEU A 28 0.44 -3.56 -3.34
CA LEU A 28 0.57 -4.96 -2.97
C LEU A 28 0.80 -5.08 -1.47
N TRP A 29 -0.02 -5.91 -0.84
CA TRP A 29 0.12 -6.35 0.54
C TRP A 29 0.49 -7.83 0.48
N ALA A 30 1.66 -8.17 1.01
CA ALA A 30 2.18 -9.53 0.94
C ALA A 30 2.71 -9.97 2.30
N LEU A 31 2.30 -11.18 2.72
CA LEU A 31 2.79 -11.84 3.92
C LEU A 31 3.89 -12.83 3.50
N PRO A 32 5.18 -12.51 3.72
CA PRO A 32 6.25 -13.52 3.67
C PRO A 32 6.02 -14.62 4.73
N PRO A 33 6.75 -15.75 4.65
CA PRO A 33 6.66 -16.82 5.65
C PRO A 33 7.03 -16.37 7.07
N VAL A 34 7.87 -15.34 7.17
CA VAL A 34 8.33 -14.72 8.43
C VAL A 34 8.53 -13.22 8.21
N GLY A 35 8.43 -12.43 9.28
CA GLY A 35 8.81 -11.00 9.24
C GLY A 35 7.65 -10.03 9.02
N GLY A 36 6.41 -10.45 9.28
CA GLY A 36 5.23 -9.57 9.27
C GLY A 36 4.70 -9.26 7.87
N LEU A 37 4.32 -8.00 7.63
CA LEU A 37 3.67 -7.58 6.38
C LEU A 37 4.61 -6.73 5.52
N LEU A 38 4.68 -7.04 4.22
CA LEU A 38 5.21 -6.15 3.20
C LEU A 38 4.09 -5.32 2.57
N HIS A 39 4.28 -4.00 2.52
CA HIS A 39 3.39 -3.06 1.85
C HIS A 39 4.15 -2.32 0.75
N PHE A 40 3.88 -2.70 -0.49
CA PHE A 40 4.42 -2.07 -1.68
C PHE A 40 3.39 -1.11 -2.29
N ARG A 41 3.83 0.09 -2.65
CA ARG A 41 2.97 1.13 -3.23
C ARG A 41 3.67 1.89 -4.34
N CYS A 42 2.97 2.11 -5.44
CA CYS A 42 3.37 3.07 -6.46
C CYS A 42 2.45 4.30 -6.36
N HIS A 43 2.98 5.46 -5.98
CA HIS A 43 2.18 6.68 -5.79
C HIS A 43 2.98 7.94 -6.10
N GLY A 44 2.31 8.95 -6.67
CA GLY A 44 2.98 10.19 -7.06
C GLY A 44 4.14 9.90 -8.02
N THR A 45 5.35 10.28 -7.62
CA THR A 45 6.60 10.03 -8.35
C THR A 45 7.47 8.97 -7.70
N THR A 46 6.95 8.22 -6.72
CA THR A 46 7.76 7.32 -5.89
C THR A 46 7.16 5.94 -5.73
N VAL A 47 8.04 4.98 -5.49
CA VAL A 47 7.67 3.60 -5.19
C VAL A 47 8.28 3.23 -3.85
N ASP A 48 7.44 2.81 -2.90
CA ASP A 48 7.88 2.44 -1.56
C ASP A 48 7.58 0.97 -1.30
N LEU A 49 8.45 0.32 -0.54
CA LEU A 49 8.26 -0.99 0.04
C LEU A 49 8.55 -0.88 1.55
N GLU A 50 7.51 -1.05 2.36
CA GLU A 50 7.58 -0.96 3.82
C GLU A 50 7.38 -2.36 4.43
N ARG A 51 8.11 -2.67 5.51
CA ARG A 51 7.89 -3.87 6.33
C ARG A 51 7.29 -3.46 7.67
N TYR A 52 6.20 -4.10 8.09
CA TYR A 52 5.58 -3.89 9.40
C TYR A 52 5.74 -5.15 10.25
N ALA A 53 5.88 -4.96 11.57
CA ALA A 53 5.99 -6.05 12.53
C ALA A 53 4.72 -6.90 12.53
N GLU A 54 4.85 -8.19 12.84
CA GLU A 54 3.71 -9.12 12.90
C GLU A 54 2.64 -8.68 13.92
N ASP A 55 3.06 -8.14 15.07
CA ASP A 55 2.18 -7.65 16.14
C ASP A 55 1.30 -6.44 15.74
N ASP A 56 1.68 -5.76 14.64
CA ASP A 56 0.94 -4.65 14.06
C ASP A 56 -0.04 -5.10 12.96
N VAL A 57 0.00 -6.35 12.54
CA VAL A 57 -0.84 -6.89 11.46
C VAL A 57 -2.08 -7.54 12.04
N LEU A 58 -3.25 -7.11 11.58
CA LEU A 58 -4.54 -7.63 12.00
C LEU A 58 -5.32 -8.13 10.79
N PHE A 59 -6.14 -9.17 11.00
CA PHE A 59 -7.15 -9.60 10.05
C PHE A 59 -8.50 -9.05 10.50
N ALA A 60 -9.16 -8.29 9.64
CA ALA A 60 -10.44 -7.67 9.91
C ALA A 60 -11.49 -8.15 8.90
N ASP A 61 -12.63 -8.61 9.43
CA ASP A 61 -13.82 -8.85 8.63
C ASP A 61 -14.59 -7.52 8.46
N PRO A 62 -14.71 -7.00 7.22
CA PRO A 62 -15.31 -5.69 7.01
C PRO A 62 -16.83 -5.73 7.21
N ALA A 63 -17.32 -5.42 8.41
CA ALA A 63 -18.75 -5.18 8.63
C ALA A 63 -19.14 -3.75 8.24
N GLY A 64 -20.14 -3.60 7.38
CA GLY A 64 -20.71 -2.30 7.03
C GLY A 64 -21.88 -1.95 7.95
N HIS A 65 -21.86 -0.78 8.58
CA HIS A 65 -23.04 -0.24 9.25
C HIS A 65 -23.92 0.48 8.23
N CYS A 66 -25.25 0.28 8.25
CA CYS A 66 -26.19 1.01 7.40
C CYS A 66 -27.17 1.82 8.23
N ASP A 67 -27.33 3.09 7.87
CA ASP A 67 -28.30 4.01 8.47
C ASP A 67 -29.75 3.75 8.01
N CYS A 68 -29.94 2.75 7.15
CA CYS A 68 -31.24 2.30 6.66
C CYS A 68 -32.05 1.46 7.67
N GLY A 69 -31.54 1.24 8.89
CA GLY A 69 -32.22 0.47 9.95
C GLY A 69 -32.00 -1.05 9.90
N CYS A 70 -31.24 -1.55 8.93
CA CYS A 70 -30.91 -2.98 8.77
C CYS A 70 -29.86 -3.49 9.76
N GLY A 71 -29.23 -2.60 10.54
CA GLY A 71 -28.17 -2.94 11.48
C GLY A 71 -26.79 -3.08 10.81
N GLN A 72 -26.20 -4.28 10.90
CA GLN A 72 -24.90 -4.58 10.30
C GLN A 72 -25.07 -5.41 9.03
N HIS A 73 -24.49 -4.92 7.92
CA HIS A 73 -24.24 -5.70 6.73
C HIS A 73 -22.90 -6.41 6.89
N LEU A 74 -22.96 -7.70 7.17
CA LEU A 74 -21.78 -8.53 7.09
C LEU A 74 -21.38 -8.69 5.61
N PRO A 75 -20.08 -8.90 5.32
CA PRO A 75 -19.67 -9.37 4.01
C PRO A 75 -20.47 -10.61 3.61
N ALA A 76 -20.51 -10.91 2.31
CA ALA A 76 -20.94 -12.24 1.87
C ALA A 76 -20.17 -13.31 2.69
N PRO A 77 -20.80 -14.42 3.13
CA PRO A 77 -20.17 -15.41 4.01
C PRO A 77 -18.80 -15.93 3.55
N GLN A 78 -18.51 -15.81 2.25
CA GLN A 78 -17.28 -16.22 1.58
C GLN A 78 -16.28 -15.08 1.32
N ALA A 79 -16.55 -13.85 1.77
CA ALA A 79 -15.63 -12.74 1.56
C ALA A 79 -14.37 -12.95 2.42
N PRO A 80 -13.17 -12.89 1.82
CA PRO A 80 -11.95 -13.08 2.58
C PRO A 80 -11.73 -11.92 3.56
N PRO A 81 -11.17 -12.19 4.76
CA PRO A 81 -10.77 -11.15 5.70
C PRO A 81 -9.74 -10.23 5.03
N ARG A 82 -9.76 -8.95 5.41
CA ARG A 82 -8.80 -7.96 4.94
C ARG A 82 -7.66 -7.84 5.93
N VAL A 83 -6.45 -7.66 5.42
CA VAL A 83 -5.34 -7.28 6.28
C VAL A 83 -5.40 -5.78 6.54
N VAL A 84 -5.25 -5.40 7.80
CA VAL A 84 -5.16 -4.02 8.25
C VAL A 84 -3.96 -3.87 9.19
N LEU A 85 -3.44 -2.66 9.26
CA LEU A 85 -2.41 -2.31 10.23
C LEU A 85 -3.05 -1.69 11.48
N ARG A 86 -2.49 -1.99 12.64
CA ARG A 86 -2.87 -1.35 13.91
C ARG A 86 -2.74 0.17 13.76
N ALA A 87 -3.65 0.91 14.40
CA ALA A 87 -3.54 2.36 14.48
C ALA A 87 -2.20 2.74 15.15
N GLY A 88 -1.40 3.56 14.46
CA GLY A 88 -0.07 3.97 14.92
C GLY A 88 1.05 2.97 14.61
N ALA A 89 0.78 1.90 13.86
CA ALA A 89 1.83 1.01 13.36
C ALA A 89 2.87 1.79 12.55
N VAL A 90 4.15 1.53 12.81
CA VAL A 90 5.28 2.14 12.10
C VAL A 90 6.04 1.02 11.39
N ALA A 91 6.49 1.28 10.17
CA ALA A 91 7.32 0.33 9.45
C ALA A 91 8.63 0.09 10.23
N VAL A 92 8.97 -1.19 10.43
CA VAL A 92 10.23 -1.61 11.07
C VAL A 92 11.41 -1.54 10.11
N ASP A 93 11.13 -1.53 8.81
CA ASP A 93 12.12 -1.35 7.74
C ASP A 93 11.43 -0.78 6.49
N GLY A 94 12.19 -0.12 5.60
CA GLY A 94 11.66 0.55 4.42
C GLY A 94 12.69 0.77 3.34
N ALA A 95 12.31 0.54 2.09
CA ALA A 95 13.08 0.90 0.89
C ALA A 95 12.24 1.78 -0.03
N ARG A 96 12.87 2.78 -0.66
CA ARG A 96 12.21 3.79 -1.49
C ARG A 96 12.96 4.00 -2.78
N TYR A 97 12.22 3.96 -3.87
CA TYR A 97 12.67 4.38 -5.19
C TYR A 97 12.11 5.77 -5.51
N ASP A 98 13.02 6.74 -5.66
CA ASP A 98 12.68 8.12 -6.05
C ASP A 98 12.73 8.27 -7.57
N GLY A 99 11.60 8.03 -8.24
CA GLY A 99 11.51 8.18 -9.68
C GLY A 99 11.66 9.61 -10.17
N ALA A 100 11.46 10.63 -9.32
CA ALA A 100 11.75 12.01 -9.70
C ALA A 100 13.26 12.22 -9.84
N ALA A 101 14.06 11.66 -8.94
CA ALA A 101 15.52 11.73 -9.01
C ALA A 101 16.10 10.82 -10.10
N GLU A 102 15.59 9.59 -10.20
CA GLU A 102 16.16 8.53 -11.06
C GLU A 102 15.70 8.63 -12.52
N HIS A 103 14.47 9.10 -12.76
CA HIS A 103 13.84 9.13 -14.08
C HIS A 103 13.22 10.48 -14.43
N GLY A 104 13.38 11.49 -13.59
CA GLY A 104 12.78 12.81 -13.83
C GLY A 104 11.26 12.80 -13.76
N TRP A 105 10.65 11.81 -13.09
CA TRP A 105 9.21 11.68 -13.01
C TRP A 105 8.54 12.91 -12.40
N ARG A 106 7.33 13.21 -12.88
CA ARG A 106 6.52 14.36 -12.46
C ARG A 106 5.08 13.96 -12.20
N GLY A 107 4.46 14.59 -11.21
CA GLY A 107 3.04 14.38 -10.91
C GLY A 107 2.76 12.98 -10.34
N TYR A 108 2.19 12.10 -11.15
CA TYR A 108 1.61 10.81 -10.73
C TYR A 108 2.14 9.59 -11.51
N GLU A 109 3.28 9.75 -12.19
CA GLU A 109 3.83 8.73 -13.09
C GLU A 109 4.14 7.38 -12.43
N ALA A 110 4.48 7.34 -11.13
CA ALA A 110 4.60 6.06 -10.42
C ALA A 110 3.25 5.33 -10.37
N GLY A 111 2.15 6.05 -10.22
CA GLY A 111 0.79 5.48 -10.24
C GLY A 111 0.37 4.95 -11.62
N LEU A 112 1.10 5.29 -12.68
CA LEU A 112 0.88 4.83 -14.04
C LEU A 112 1.74 3.63 -14.44
N LEU A 113 2.59 3.14 -13.55
CA LEU A 113 3.43 1.99 -13.84
C LEU A 113 2.58 0.77 -14.24
N SER A 114 3.04 0.09 -15.29
CA SER A 114 2.52 -1.23 -15.60
C SER A 114 2.83 -2.21 -14.47
N VAL A 115 2.04 -3.27 -14.35
CA VAL A 115 2.31 -4.34 -13.38
C VAL A 115 3.72 -4.91 -13.55
N ASP A 116 4.17 -5.04 -14.79
CA ASP A 116 5.49 -5.58 -15.12
C ASP A 116 6.63 -4.69 -14.59
N ALA A 117 6.54 -3.37 -14.82
CA ALA A 117 7.51 -2.41 -14.31
C ALA A 117 7.48 -2.34 -12.77
N ALA A 118 6.28 -2.38 -12.18
CA ALA A 118 6.11 -2.39 -10.73
C ALA A 118 6.68 -3.67 -10.09
N ALA A 119 6.53 -4.83 -10.74
CA ALA A 119 7.14 -6.08 -10.30
C ALA A 119 8.67 -6.00 -10.30
N GLY A 120 9.27 -5.40 -11.34
CA GLY A 120 10.72 -5.16 -11.39
C GLY A 120 11.22 -4.28 -10.24
N LEU A 121 10.48 -3.19 -9.93
CA LEU A 121 10.81 -2.33 -8.80
C LEU A 121 10.58 -3.02 -7.44
N PHE A 122 9.55 -3.86 -7.32
CA PHE A 122 9.33 -4.66 -6.12
C PHE A 122 10.52 -5.57 -5.81
N GLU A 123 11.04 -6.30 -6.80
CA GLU A 123 12.22 -7.17 -6.59
C GLU A 123 13.45 -6.39 -6.16
N ARG A 124 13.69 -5.23 -6.80
CA ARG A 124 14.79 -4.34 -6.43
C ARG A 124 14.67 -3.88 -4.98
N LEU A 125 13.51 -3.33 -4.59
CA LEU A 125 13.30 -2.84 -3.24
C LEU A 125 13.29 -3.97 -2.19
N LEU A 126 12.83 -5.17 -2.56
CA LEU A 126 12.86 -6.32 -1.67
C LEU A 126 14.30 -6.77 -1.38
N ALA A 127 15.20 -6.68 -2.37
CA ALA A 127 16.62 -6.94 -2.17
C ALA A 127 17.29 -5.89 -1.27
N GLU A 128 16.87 -4.63 -1.35
CA GLU A 128 17.33 -3.55 -0.48
C GLU A 128 16.83 -3.73 0.97
N LEU A 129 15.59 -4.20 1.16
CA LEU A 129 14.99 -4.56 2.45
C LEU A 129 15.53 -5.84 3.10
N ALA A 130 16.48 -6.53 2.46
CA ALA A 130 17.08 -7.73 3.00
C ALA A 130 18.50 -7.45 3.52
N PRO A 131 18.68 -6.77 4.66
CA PRO A 131 19.94 -6.85 5.36
C PRO A 131 19.96 -8.17 6.14
N GLY A 132 20.72 -9.15 5.64
CA GLY A 132 21.11 -10.30 6.44
C GLY A 132 21.74 -9.83 7.75
N ALA A 133 21.52 -10.58 8.83
CA ALA A 133 22.38 -10.66 10.01
C ALA A 133 23.45 -9.56 10.15
N GLY A 134 23.13 -8.47 10.86
CA GLY A 134 24.13 -7.62 11.52
C GLY A 134 24.71 -6.44 10.72
N THR A 135 24.54 -5.27 11.34
CA THR A 135 25.48 -4.13 11.41
C THR A 135 25.32 -2.95 10.43
N SER A 136 24.96 -1.82 11.06
CA SER A 136 25.33 -0.42 10.83
C SER A 136 24.69 0.42 9.72
N ALA A 137 23.84 1.33 10.22
CA ALA A 137 23.97 2.79 10.11
C ALA A 137 23.80 3.42 8.71
N GLY A 138 22.54 3.48 8.26
CA GLY A 138 22.04 4.57 7.44
C GLY A 138 21.10 5.44 8.29
N SER A 139 21.44 6.70 8.48
CA SER A 139 20.69 7.67 9.28
C SER A 139 19.23 7.79 8.81
N PRO A 140 18.22 7.81 9.69
CA PRO A 140 16.83 7.98 9.27
C PRO A 140 16.64 9.41 8.75
N ALA A 141 16.43 9.56 7.44
CA ALA A 141 15.83 10.77 6.91
C ALA A 141 14.41 10.84 7.49
N ALA A 142 14.20 11.79 8.41
CA ALA A 142 12.94 11.99 9.10
C ALA A 142 11.79 12.06 8.10
N TRP A 143 10.86 11.11 8.20
CA TRP A 143 9.59 11.14 7.50
C TRP A 143 8.73 12.28 8.05
N THR A 144 8.85 13.46 7.46
CA THR A 144 7.90 14.55 7.75
C THR A 144 6.65 14.34 6.91
N SER A 145 5.60 13.81 7.54
CA SER A 145 4.25 13.88 6.98
C SER A 145 3.80 15.33 6.96
N ALA A 146 3.83 15.97 5.80
CA ALA A 146 3.19 17.26 5.62
C ALA A 146 1.65 17.07 5.62
N PRO A 147 0.88 17.83 6.40
CA PRO A 147 -0.58 17.76 6.35
C PRO A 147 -1.07 18.33 5.01
N VAL A 148 -1.79 17.51 4.23
CA VAL A 148 -2.56 17.99 3.08
C VAL A 148 -3.72 18.84 3.59
N ARG A 149 -3.70 20.14 3.28
CA ARG A 149 -4.86 21.03 3.47
C ARG A 149 -5.98 20.55 2.57
N ALA A 150 -7.11 20.15 3.16
CA ALA A 150 -8.37 20.00 2.43
C ALA A 150 -8.76 21.36 1.84
N GLY A 151 -8.79 21.44 0.50
CA GLY A 151 -9.25 22.62 -0.22
C GLY A 151 -10.72 22.91 0.10
N GLY A 152 -11.01 24.17 0.46
CA GLY A 152 -12.36 24.61 0.78
C GLY A 152 -13.29 24.55 -0.42
N HIS A 153 -14.44 23.90 -0.24
CA HIS A 153 -15.57 24.01 -1.16
C HIS A 153 -16.22 25.39 -1.01
N ARG A 154 -16.26 26.18 -2.09
CA ARG A 154 -17.19 27.32 -2.22
C ARG A 154 -18.58 26.75 -2.52
N PRO A 155 -19.64 27.12 -1.79
CA PRO A 155 -21.00 26.77 -2.19
C PRO A 155 -21.41 27.59 -3.43
N LEU A 156 -21.97 26.92 -4.44
CA LEU A 156 -22.65 27.54 -5.57
C LEU A 156 -24.03 28.01 -5.09
N THR A 157 -24.27 29.31 -5.11
CA THR A 157 -25.59 29.91 -4.90
C THR A 157 -26.46 29.66 -6.13
N VAL A 158 -27.52 28.87 -5.98
CA VAL A 158 -28.57 28.72 -7.00
C VAL A 158 -29.59 29.84 -6.77
N GLY A 159 -29.69 30.77 -7.72
CA GLY A 159 -30.75 31.77 -7.77
C GLY A 159 -32.00 31.18 -8.42
N HIS A 160 -33.14 31.29 -7.73
CA HIS A 160 -34.46 31.04 -8.32
C HIS A 160 -34.95 32.30 -9.05
N PRO A 161 -35.43 32.21 -10.30
CA PRO A 161 -36.21 33.28 -10.90
C PRO A 161 -37.67 33.23 -10.40
N VAL A 162 -38.24 34.44 -10.27
CA VAL A 162 -39.64 34.72 -9.93
C VAL A 162 -40.50 34.64 -11.19
#